data_AF-A0A8H7SUA0-F1
#
_entry.id   AF-A0A8H7SUA0-F1
#
_cell.length_a   1.000
_cell.length_b   1.000
_cell.length_c   1.000
_cell.angle_alpha   90.00
_cell.angle_beta   90.00
_cell.angle_gamma   90.00
#
_symmetry.space_group_name_H-M   'P 1'
#
loop_
_entity.id
_entity.type
_entity.pdbx_description
1 polymer ?
#
loop_
_entity_poly.entity_id
_entity_poly.type
_entity_poly.pdbx_seq_one_letter_code
_entity_poly.pdbx_strand_id
1 'polypeptide(L)'
;MSNTLLSTHYAVIFFKSSSFVYLEKRIRLLFDFINALVDRKIQKVLRKFSVEYLDNILEQEHVPEKQSRPAVMCSFLQAAKNNHAYLKSAEQGNLDAQNNIGILYGNGYGVKQSFNMAREWYMKAAERGDIEPQVTMAANGNNGEAMYRVFEQFYNGRGVAKDDKEAICWLTKAAERAHILAQNTLGHMYKEGYGSPGLGARRDYDESIRLYLLAVERNDTAKTKVGHCYRHGNGVELDLDKTLECYTLAAKAGDKWDYMSVGTMYLDGFGTKINFDVTLEWFEKPLENRYEPARVYIDRVKIRKLQYLNMIMGRNQR
;
A
#
# COMPACT_ATOMS: atom_id res chain seq x y z
N MET A 1 -9.84 -12.23 23.05
CA MET A 1 -11.12 -11.99 23.77
C MET A 1 -11.39 -10.51 24.08
N SER A 2 -10.41 -9.59 23.99
CA SER A 2 -10.63 -8.16 24.28
C SER A 2 -11.22 -7.33 23.11
N ASN A 3 -11.06 -7.75 21.85
CA ASN A 3 -11.58 -7.00 20.69
C ASN A 3 -13.11 -7.03 20.58
N THR A 4 -13.76 -8.11 21.04
CA THR A 4 -15.20 -8.31 20.93
C THR A 4 -16.02 -7.55 21.97
N LEU A 5 -15.44 -7.25 23.14
CA LEU A 5 -16.09 -6.43 24.17
C LEU A 5 -16.03 -4.93 23.84
N LEU A 6 -14.99 -4.48 23.15
CA LEU A 6 -14.87 -3.08 22.70
C LEU A 6 -15.82 -2.80 21.52
N SER A 7 -16.00 -3.72 20.57
CA SER A 7 -16.94 -3.48 19.47
C SER A 7 -18.40 -3.40 19.92
N THR A 8 -18.78 -4.10 20.98
CA THR A 8 -20.16 -4.09 21.51
C THR A 8 -20.46 -2.88 22.38
N HIS A 9 -19.49 -2.37 23.15
CA HIS A 9 -19.67 -1.13 23.93
C HIS A 9 -19.84 0.11 23.04
N TYR A 10 -19.15 0.13 21.89
CA TYR A 10 -19.18 1.26 20.94
C TYR A 10 -20.35 1.20 19.93
N ALA A 11 -21.01 0.05 19.77
CA ALA A 11 -22.12 -0.12 18.84
C ALA A 11 -23.49 0.38 19.38
N VAL A 12 -23.59 0.68 20.67
CA VAL A 12 -24.90 0.93 21.33
C VAL A 12 -25.27 2.42 21.41
N ILE A 13 -24.38 3.36 21.09
CA ILE A 13 -24.64 4.80 21.32
C ILE A 13 -24.39 5.64 20.04
N PHE A 14 -25.52 5.94 19.37
CA PHE A 14 -25.85 7.12 18.53
C PHE A 14 -25.48 7.23 17.04
N PHE A 15 -26.47 7.69 16.28
CA PHE A 15 -26.56 7.87 14.83
C PHE A 15 -26.19 9.32 14.39
N LYS A 16 -25.52 9.43 13.24
CA LYS A 16 -25.46 10.57 12.29
C LYS A 16 -24.80 11.90 12.72
N SER A 17 -23.51 12.05 12.41
CA SER A 17 -22.93 13.35 11.99
C SER A 17 -21.66 13.16 11.13
N SER A 18 -21.35 14.13 10.24
CA SER A 18 -20.17 14.13 9.36
C SER A 18 -18.83 14.12 10.10
N SER A 19 -18.84 14.53 11.38
CA SER A 19 -17.70 14.50 12.30
C SER A 19 -17.30 13.08 12.70
N PHE A 20 -18.23 12.12 12.65
CA PHE A 20 -18.03 10.74 13.09
C PHE A 20 -17.21 9.91 12.11
N VAL A 21 -17.48 9.99 10.80
CA VAL A 21 -16.69 9.29 9.76
C VAL A 21 -15.23 9.74 9.78
N TYR A 22 -14.99 10.99 10.15
CA TYR A 22 -13.66 11.54 10.31
C TYR A 22 -12.96 11.02 11.58
N LEU A 23 -13.69 10.93 12.69
CA LEU A 23 -13.19 10.37 13.94
C LEU A 23 -12.91 8.87 13.80
N GLU A 24 -13.79 8.12 13.15
CA GLU A 24 -13.65 6.68 12.87
C GLU A 24 -12.41 6.40 12.02
N LYS A 25 -12.18 7.17 10.94
CA LYS A 25 -10.96 7.05 10.13
C LYS A 25 -9.69 7.38 10.93
N ARG A 26 -9.74 8.37 11.83
CA ARG A 26 -8.60 8.74 12.66
C ARG A 26 -8.31 7.75 13.78
N ILE A 27 -9.36 7.21 14.40
CA ILE A 27 -9.28 6.10 15.37
C ILE A 27 -8.65 4.90 14.67
N ARG A 28 -9.12 4.58 13.47
CA ARG A 28 -8.57 3.48 12.67
C ARG A 28 -7.10 3.71 12.34
N LEU A 29 -6.70 4.90 11.90
CA LEU A 29 -5.29 5.26 11.67
C LEU A 29 -4.45 5.20 12.95
N LEU A 30 -4.98 5.64 14.10
CA LEU A 30 -4.30 5.55 15.39
C LEU A 30 -4.10 4.08 15.80
N PHE A 31 -5.13 3.25 15.64
CA PHE A 31 -5.04 1.81 15.91
C PHE A 31 -4.12 1.10 14.93
N ASP A 32 -4.16 1.42 13.64
CA ASP A 32 -3.26 0.88 12.63
C ASP A 32 -1.81 1.28 12.94
N PHE A 33 -1.57 2.52 13.37
CA PHE A 33 -0.25 2.97 13.85
C PHE A 33 0.20 2.23 15.10
N ILE A 34 -0.65 2.13 16.14
CA ILE A 34 -0.35 1.38 17.38
C ILE A 34 -0.13 -0.11 17.09
N ASN A 35 -0.83 -0.66 16.09
CA ASN A 35 -0.69 -2.04 15.64
C ASN A 35 0.55 -2.26 14.78
N ALA A 36 1.02 -1.23 14.08
CA ALA A 36 2.28 -1.22 13.34
C ALA A 36 3.51 -1.08 14.24
N LEU A 37 3.36 -0.68 15.50
CA LEU A 37 4.44 -0.67 16.48
C LEU A 37 4.79 -2.11 16.91
N VAL A 38 6.05 -2.48 16.70
CA VAL A 38 6.58 -3.83 16.99
C VAL A 38 6.83 -4.05 18.48
N ASP A 39 7.18 -2.99 19.23
CA ASP A 39 7.41 -3.08 20.67
C ASP A 39 6.08 -3.30 21.43
N ARG A 40 5.87 -4.54 21.88
CA ARG A 40 4.65 -4.94 22.61
C ARG A 40 4.44 -4.19 23.93
N LYS A 41 5.50 -3.68 24.58
CA LYS A 41 5.36 -2.89 25.81
C LYS A 41 4.84 -1.50 25.47
N ILE A 42 5.41 -0.86 24.45
CA ILE A 42 4.95 0.44 23.95
C ILE A 42 3.54 0.33 23.40
N GLN A 43 3.26 -0.70 22.60
CA GLN A 43 1.92 -1.00 22.10
C GLN A 43 0.92 -1.18 23.25
N LYS A 44 1.27 -1.92 24.31
CA LYS A 44 0.38 -2.14 25.46
C LYS A 44 0.10 -0.86 26.23
N VAL A 45 1.12 -0.01 26.41
CA VAL A 45 0.98 1.31 27.04
C VAL A 45 0.09 2.21 26.17
N LEU A 46 0.40 2.35 24.89
CA LEU A 46 -0.36 3.20 23.96
C LEU A 46 -1.80 2.72 23.78
N ARG A 47 -2.05 1.40 23.77
CA ARG A 47 -3.42 0.85 23.74
C ARG A 47 -4.21 1.25 24.98
N LYS A 48 -3.63 1.09 26.17
CA LYS A 48 -4.31 1.45 27.43
C LYS A 48 -4.66 2.94 27.47
N PHE A 49 -3.72 3.80 27.10
CA PHE A 49 -3.93 5.25 27.07
C PHE A 49 -4.84 5.72 25.92
N SER A 50 -4.84 5.03 24.77
CA SER A 50 -5.77 5.34 23.67
C SER A 50 -7.23 5.09 24.04
N VAL A 51 -7.48 4.08 24.88
CA VAL A 51 -8.82 3.81 25.43
C VAL A 51 -9.21 4.92 26.41
N GLU A 52 -8.36 5.24 27.39
CA GLU A 52 -8.62 6.32 28.37
C GLU A 52 -8.82 7.71 27.70
N TYR A 53 -8.12 7.95 26.59
CA TYR A 53 -8.28 9.18 25.80
C TYR A 53 -9.59 9.23 25.02
N LEU A 54 -10.00 8.11 24.43
CA LEU A 54 -11.28 8.00 23.73
C LEU A 54 -12.45 8.13 24.70
N ASP A 55 -12.34 7.54 25.89
CA ASP A 55 -13.36 7.67 26.94
C ASP A 55 -13.50 9.14 27.38
N ASN A 56 -12.39 9.87 27.57
CA ASN A 56 -12.42 11.31 27.86
C ASN A 56 -13.01 12.18 26.73
N ILE A 57 -12.81 11.81 25.47
CA ILE A 57 -13.42 12.52 24.33
C ILE A 57 -14.94 12.28 24.30
N LEU A 58 -15.38 11.07 24.62
CA LEU A 58 -16.80 10.70 24.64
C LEU A 58 -17.54 11.37 25.80
N GLU A 59 -16.88 11.61 26.92
CA GLU A 59 -17.43 12.33 28.07
C GLU A 59 -17.58 13.85 27.84
N GLN A 60 -16.87 14.42 26.87
CA GLN A 60 -16.96 15.84 26.54
C GLN A 60 -17.87 16.06 25.31
N GLU A 61 -19.16 16.31 25.54
CA GLU A 61 -20.18 16.41 24.49
C GLU A 61 -19.90 17.48 23.40
N HIS A 62 -18.98 18.42 23.60
CA HIS A 62 -18.63 19.45 22.62
C HIS A 62 -17.12 19.75 22.59
N VAL A 63 -16.39 19.08 21.69
CA VAL A 63 -15.03 19.51 21.32
C VAL A 63 -15.10 20.26 19.97
N PRO A 64 -14.83 21.58 19.94
CA PRO A 64 -14.88 22.37 18.71
C PRO A 64 -13.94 21.83 17.63
N GLU A 65 -14.48 21.68 16.41
CA GLU A 65 -13.86 21.02 15.25
C GLU A 65 -12.49 21.61 14.81
N LYS A 66 -12.17 22.83 15.25
CA LYS A 66 -10.91 23.54 14.93
C LYS A 66 -9.81 23.39 15.97
N GLN A 67 -10.08 22.93 17.19
CA GLN A 67 -9.07 22.83 18.25
C GLN A 67 -8.58 21.39 18.54
N SER A 68 -9.19 20.37 17.95
CA SER A 68 -8.86 18.96 18.22
C SER A 68 -7.92 18.28 17.19
N ARG A 69 -7.50 18.96 16.12
CA ARG A 69 -7.04 18.25 14.90
C ARG A 69 -5.52 17.98 14.75
N PRO A 70 -4.59 18.68 15.44
CA PRO A 70 -3.20 18.19 15.56
C PRO A 70 -2.64 18.14 16.98
N ALA A 71 -3.08 18.99 17.91
CA ALA A 71 -2.36 19.25 19.15
C ALA A 71 -2.24 18.02 20.07
N VAL A 72 -3.31 17.23 20.21
CA VAL A 72 -3.32 16.13 21.18
C VAL A 72 -2.58 14.89 20.66
N MET A 73 -2.78 14.53 19.39
CA MET A 73 -1.96 13.53 18.67
C MET A 73 -0.48 13.95 18.63
N CYS A 74 -0.21 15.25 18.42
CA CYS A 74 1.13 15.80 18.57
C CYS A 74 1.65 15.67 20.00
N SER A 75 0.87 15.94 21.04
CA SER A 75 1.30 15.76 22.43
C SER A 75 1.63 14.30 22.76
N PHE A 76 0.88 13.33 22.22
CA PHE A 76 1.15 11.90 22.38
C PHE A 76 2.44 11.45 21.67
N LEU A 77 2.68 11.94 20.45
CA LEU A 77 3.86 11.60 19.67
C LEU A 77 5.12 12.34 20.17
N GLN A 78 4.92 13.55 20.71
CA GLN A 78 5.92 14.31 21.46
C GLN A 78 6.31 13.56 22.74
N ALA A 79 5.35 12.94 23.44
CA ALA A 79 5.61 12.10 24.61
C ALA A 79 6.36 10.79 24.23
N ALA A 80 6.04 10.17 23.09
CA ALA A 80 6.77 9.00 22.59
C ALA A 80 8.23 9.34 22.23
N LYS A 81 8.48 10.50 21.62
CA LYS A 81 9.83 11.01 21.39
C LYS A 81 10.53 11.42 22.69
N ASN A 82 9.85 12.13 23.59
CA ASN A 82 10.43 12.55 24.87
C ASN A 82 10.55 11.40 25.87
N ASN A 83 10.01 10.22 25.55
CA ASN A 83 10.27 9.02 26.31
C ASN A 83 11.75 8.70 26.15
N HIS A 84 12.52 9.01 27.19
CA HIS A 84 13.95 8.78 27.27
C HIS A 84 14.34 7.36 26.84
N ALA A 85 13.50 6.36 27.11
CA ALA A 85 13.75 4.99 26.69
C ALA A 85 13.66 4.78 25.16
N TYR A 86 12.79 5.52 24.47
CA TYR A 86 12.60 5.39 23.02
C TYR A 86 13.72 6.05 22.22
N LEU A 87 14.09 7.29 22.59
CA LEU A 87 15.27 7.95 22.03
C LEU A 87 16.55 7.15 22.32
N LYS A 88 16.71 6.68 23.55
CA LYS A 88 17.84 5.83 23.93
C LYS A 88 17.89 4.54 23.12
N SER A 89 16.74 3.92 22.84
CA SER A 89 16.67 2.73 21.96
C SER A 89 17.13 3.06 20.53
N ALA A 90 16.70 4.19 19.97
CA ALA A 90 17.15 4.64 18.66
C ALA A 90 18.64 5.04 18.63
N GLU A 91 19.17 5.62 19.71
CA GLU A 91 20.59 5.94 19.88
C GLU A 91 21.45 4.68 20.05
N GLN A 92 20.92 3.66 20.72
CA GLN A 92 21.51 2.31 20.77
C GLN A 92 21.41 1.58 19.42
N GLY A 93 20.69 2.18 18.46
CA GLY A 93 20.46 1.79 17.08
C GLY A 93 19.60 0.56 16.89
N ASN A 94 18.54 0.50 17.67
CA ASN A 94 17.33 -0.19 17.26
C ASN A 94 16.78 0.44 15.96
N LEU A 95 16.81 -0.33 14.87
CA LEU A 95 16.42 0.12 13.53
C LEU A 95 14.95 0.59 13.47
N ASP A 96 14.06 -0.09 14.19
CA ASP A 96 12.64 0.25 14.23
C ASP A 96 12.41 1.60 14.93
N ALA A 97 13.11 1.86 16.03
CA ALA A 97 13.04 3.12 16.74
C ALA A 97 13.59 4.27 15.88
N GLN A 98 14.71 4.05 15.19
CA GLN A 98 15.29 5.03 14.27
C GLN A 98 14.32 5.38 13.13
N ASN A 99 13.73 4.37 12.47
CA ASN A 99 12.75 4.58 11.41
C ASN A 99 11.52 5.34 11.87
N ASN A 100 10.97 4.95 13.01
CA ASN A 100 9.80 5.62 13.56
C ASN A 100 10.09 7.08 13.92
N ILE A 101 11.26 7.40 14.49
CA ILE A 101 11.65 8.80 14.72
C ILE A 101 11.74 9.55 13.38
N GLY A 102 12.28 8.91 12.35
CA GLY A 102 12.25 9.44 10.98
C GLY A 102 10.84 9.82 10.52
N ILE A 103 9.87 8.92 10.73
CA ILE A 103 8.45 9.15 10.41
C ILE A 103 7.89 10.32 11.21
N LEU A 104 8.24 10.43 12.50
CA LEU A 104 7.77 11.53 13.36
C LEU A 104 8.21 12.89 12.81
N TYR A 105 9.50 13.01 12.48
CA TYR A 105 10.04 14.24 11.90
C TYR A 105 9.51 14.51 10.49
N GLY A 106 9.36 13.47 9.65
CA GLY A 106 8.90 13.61 8.27
C GLY A 106 7.46 14.09 8.17
N ASN A 107 6.61 13.69 9.12
CA ASN A 107 5.19 14.05 9.13
C ASN A 107 4.83 15.16 10.12
N GLY A 108 5.77 15.62 10.95
CA GLY A 108 5.49 16.60 12.00
C GLY A 108 4.62 16.05 13.14
N TYR A 109 4.70 14.75 13.37
CA TYR A 109 3.92 14.04 14.37
C TYR A 109 4.53 14.27 15.75
N GLY A 110 3.96 15.21 16.49
CA GLY A 110 4.45 15.55 17.82
C GLY A 110 5.85 16.15 17.84
N VAL A 111 6.29 16.69 16.70
CA VAL A 111 7.51 17.48 16.55
C VAL A 111 7.26 18.50 15.44
N LYS A 112 8.03 19.59 15.43
CA LYS A 112 8.09 20.42 14.22
C LYS A 112 8.58 19.55 13.05
N GLN A 113 7.79 19.49 11.99
CA GLN A 113 8.15 18.76 10.77
C GLN A 113 9.54 19.20 10.30
N SER A 114 10.40 18.23 10.03
CA SER A 114 11.74 18.46 9.51
C SER A 114 12.18 17.28 8.67
N PHE A 115 12.19 17.46 7.35
CA PHE A 115 12.68 16.45 6.42
C PHE A 115 14.18 16.18 6.61
N ASN A 116 14.96 17.19 7.02
CA ASN A 116 16.39 17.02 7.32
C ASN A 116 16.60 16.06 8.49
N MET A 117 15.87 16.27 9.59
CA MET A 117 15.95 15.37 10.76
C MET A 117 15.42 13.98 10.42
N ALA A 118 14.33 13.90 9.64
CA ALA A 118 13.80 12.62 9.19
C ALA A 118 14.85 11.82 8.41
N ARG A 119 15.52 12.49 7.46
CA ARG A 119 16.61 11.92 6.66
C ARG A 119 17.75 11.41 7.53
N GLU A 120 18.23 12.19 8.50
CA GLU A 120 19.31 11.75 9.39
C GLU A 120 18.98 10.44 10.11
N TRP A 121 17.74 10.29 10.59
CA TRP A 121 17.31 9.07 11.26
C TRP A 121 17.15 7.89 10.30
N TYR A 122 16.59 8.11 9.10
CA TYR A 122 16.50 7.08 8.08
C TYR A 122 17.88 6.63 7.59
N MET A 123 18.83 7.56 7.38
CA MET A 123 20.20 7.24 6.99
C MET A 123 20.91 6.39 8.05
N LYS A 124 20.77 6.73 9.33
CA LYS A 124 21.32 5.92 10.43
C LYS A 124 20.79 4.48 10.41
N ALA A 125 19.49 4.31 10.17
CA ALA A 125 18.88 2.99 10.08
C ALA A 125 19.35 2.23 8.82
N ALA A 126 19.43 2.92 7.68
CA ALA A 126 19.84 2.34 6.41
C ALA A 126 21.32 1.88 6.41
N GLU A 127 22.23 2.73 6.90
CA GLU A 127 23.67 2.45 6.98
C GLU A 127 23.98 1.30 7.95
N ARG A 128 23.30 1.24 9.09
CA ARG A 128 23.56 0.19 10.08
C ARG A 128 23.10 -1.18 9.59
N GLY A 129 21.94 -1.24 8.95
CA GLY A 129 21.48 -2.50 8.37
C GLY A 129 22.29 -2.94 7.14
N ASP A 130 23.02 -2.03 6.49
CA ASP A 130 24.02 -2.39 5.46
C ASP A 130 25.19 -3.19 6.05
N ILE A 131 25.60 -2.90 7.30
CA ILE A 131 26.75 -3.53 7.98
C ILE A 131 26.41 -4.88 8.64
N GLU A 132 25.14 -5.14 8.98
CA GLU A 132 24.71 -6.41 9.61
C GLU A 132 23.70 -7.22 8.74
N PRO A 133 24.09 -7.72 7.54
CA PRO A 133 23.15 -8.39 6.63
C PRO A 133 22.45 -9.63 7.21
N GLN A 134 23.15 -10.42 8.03
CA GLN A 134 22.70 -11.75 8.46
C GLN A 134 21.55 -11.71 9.48
N VAL A 135 21.44 -10.64 10.27
CA VAL A 135 20.37 -10.48 11.29
C VAL A 135 19.08 -9.93 10.66
N THR A 136 19.16 -9.27 9.50
CA THR A 136 18.03 -8.56 8.87
C THR A 136 17.21 -9.41 7.89
N MET A 137 17.75 -10.50 7.35
CA MET A 137 17.06 -11.34 6.37
C MET A 137 15.98 -12.25 6.98
N ALA A 138 16.03 -12.52 8.28
CA ALA A 138 15.24 -13.61 8.89
C ALA A 138 13.84 -13.20 9.38
N ALA A 139 13.61 -11.94 9.78
CA ALA A 139 12.27 -11.47 10.17
C ALA A 139 12.30 -9.96 10.44
N ASN A 140 11.49 -9.19 9.72
CA ASN A 140 11.05 -7.84 10.14
C ASN A 140 12.14 -6.78 10.43
N GLY A 141 13.38 -6.97 9.98
CA GLY A 141 14.38 -5.91 10.07
C GLY A 141 14.03 -4.77 9.11
N ASN A 142 13.47 -3.68 9.63
CA ASN A 142 12.98 -2.52 8.86
C ASN A 142 14.08 -1.72 8.11
N ASN A 143 15.24 -2.31 7.83
CA ASN A 143 16.28 -1.67 7.03
C ASN A 143 15.79 -1.40 5.58
N GLY A 144 15.12 -2.37 4.96
CA GLY A 144 14.56 -2.16 3.61
C GLY A 144 13.56 -0.99 3.55
N GLU A 145 12.77 -0.81 4.61
CA GLU A 145 11.88 0.35 4.77
C GLU A 145 12.70 1.64 4.94
N ALA A 146 13.75 1.64 5.77
CA ALA A 146 14.64 2.79 5.94
C ALA A 146 15.26 3.25 4.61
N MET A 147 15.82 2.30 3.86
CA MET A 147 16.41 2.53 2.53
C MET A 147 15.37 3.06 1.55
N TYR A 148 14.15 2.50 1.57
CA TYR A 148 13.04 2.99 0.75
C TYR A 148 12.64 4.42 1.13
N ARG A 149 12.63 4.78 2.42
CA ARG A 149 12.38 6.16 2.87
C ARG A 149 13.49 7.12 2.43
N VAL A 150 14.75 6.70 2.46
CA VAL A 150 15.88 7.48 1.93
C VAL A 150 15.71 7.71 0.43
N PHE A 151 15.34 6.67 -0.34
CA PHE A 151 14.95 6.80 -1.74
C PHE A 151 13.87 7.88 -1.92
N GLU A 152 12.79 7.86 -1.13
CA GLU A 152 11.72 8.86 -1.24
C GLU A 152 12.21 10.30 -0.94
N GLN A 153 13.19 10.47 -0.05
CA GLN A 153 13.77 11.79 0.23
C GLN A 153 14.54 12.33 -0.99
N PHE A 154 15.46 11.54 -1.55
CA PHE A 154 16.25 11.94 -2.72
C PHE A 154 15.39 12.09 -3.99
N TYR A 155 14.42 11.19 -4.20
CA TYR A 155 13.56 11.22 -5.37
C TYR A 155 12.64 12.44 -5.41
N ASN A 156 12.12 12.86 -4.25
CA ASN A 156 11.19 13.98 -4.15
C ASN A 156 11.85 15.30 -3.72
N GLY A 157 13.16 15.31 -3.45
CA GLY A 157 13.87 16.47 -2.91
C GLY A 157 13.38 16.89 -1.51
N ARG A 158 12.97 15.93 -0.67
CA ARG A 158 12.50 16.20 0.69
C ARG A 158 13.70 16.21 1.64
N GLY A 159 14.03 17.38 2.19
CA GLY A 159 15.15 17.54 3.14
C GLY A 159 16.53 17.30 2.54
N VAL A 160 16.61 17.19 1.21
CA VAL A 160 17.85 17.07 0.43
C VAL A 160 17.56 17.57 -0.98
N ALA A 161 18.58 18.01 -1.71
CA ALA A 161 18.42 18.29 -3.13
C ALA A 161 17.97 17.01 -3.86
N LYS A 162 17.09 17.15 -4.85
CA LYS A 162 16.64 16.02 -5.65
C LYS A 162 17.86 15.39 -6.34
N ASP A 163 18.01 14.08 -6.19
CA ASP A 163 19.08 13.30 -6.83
C ASP A 163 18.53 11.94 -7.26
N ASP A 164 18.20 11.82 -8.54
CA ASP A 164 17.61 10.60 -9.09
C ASP A 164 18.61 9.42 -9.06
N LYS A 165 19.92 9.70 -9.20
CA LYS A 165 20.96 8.66 -9.19
C LYS A 165 21.10 8.05 -7.79
N GLU A 166 21.20 8.91 -6.79
CA GLU A 166 21.28 8.48 -5.40
C GLU A 166 19.98 7.80 -4.95
N ALA A 167 18.83 8.33 -5.37
CA ALA A 167 17.53 7.72 -5.13
C ALA A 167 17.48 6.26 -5.64
N ILE A 168 17.84 6.02 -6.91
CA ILE A 168 17.83 4.67 -7.49
C ILE A 168 18.82 3.74 -6.77
N CYS A 169 19.97 4.24 -6.33
CA CYS A 169 20.92 3.47 -5.52
C CYS A 169 20.26 2.93 -4.23
N TRP A 170 19.61 3.81 -3.46
CA TRP A 170 18.90 3.41 -2.24
C TRP A 170 17.71 2.49 -2.51
N LEU A 171 16.98 2.72 -3.60
CA LEU A 171 15.87 1.87 -4.03
C LEU A 171 16.35 0.45 -4.38
N THR A 172 17.51 0.35 -5.05
CA THR A 172 18.13 -0.93 -5.42
C THR A 172 18.52 -1.72 -4.18
N LYS A 173 19.22 -1.07 -3.23
CA LYS A 173 19.56 -1.68 -1.93
C LYS A 173 18.31 -2.17 -1.19
N ALA A 174 17.24 -1.37 -1.17
CA ALA A 174 15.98 -1.77 -0.54
C ALA A 174 15.38 -3.01 -1.22
N ALA A 175 15.38 -3.06 -2.57
CA ALA A 175 14.86 -4.17 -3.34
C ALA A 175 15.67 -5.47 -3.13
N GLU A 176 16.99 -5.37 -3.01
CA GLU A 176 17.90 -6.50 -2.68
C GLU A 176 17.62 -7.07 -1.29
N ARG A 177 17.14 -6.25 -0.35
CA ARG A 177 16.68 -6.68 0.98
C ARG A 177 15.23 -7.18 0.98
N ALA A 178 14.71 -7.59 -0.17
CA ALA A 178 13.35 -8.08 -0.36
C ALA A 178 12.24 -7.09 0.09
N HIS A 179 12.53 -5.78 0.06
CA HIS A 179 11.51 -4.79 0.35
C HIS A 179 10.49 -4.73 -0.80
N ILE A 180 9.27 -5.19 -0.50
CA ILE A 180 8.20 -5.40 -1.48
C ILE A 180 7.88 -4.14 -2.30
N LEU A 181 7.74 -2.99 -1.65
CA LEU A 181 7.46 -1.74 -2.37
C LEU A 181 8.66 -1.29 -3.20
N ALA A 182 9.88 -1.57 -2.74
CA ALA A 182 11.09 -1.21 -3.49
C ALA A 182 11.20 -2.05 -4.77
N GLN A 183 10.98 -3.37 -4.68
CA GLN A 183 10.95 -4.26 -5.85
C GLN A 183 9.90 -3.80 -6.86
N ASN A 184 8.70 -3.47 -6.39
CA ASN A 184 7.62 -2.99 -7.26
C ASN A 184 7.87 -1.62 -7.88
N THR A 185 8.50 -0.71 -7.15
CA THR A 185 8.85 0.62 -7.64
C THR A 185 10.01 0.52 -8.63
N LEU A 186 11.07 -0.23 -8.30
CA LEU A 186 12.23 -0.43 -9.16
C LEU A 186 11.84 -1.15 -10.46
N GLY A 187 11.01 -2.19 -10.38
CA GLY A 187 10.49 -2.86 -11.58
C GLY A 187 9.69 -1.90 -12.47
N HIS A 188 8.95 -0.96 -11.89
CA HIS A 188 8.27 0.08 -12.66
C HIS A 188 9.24 1.08 -13.28
N MET A 189 10.29 1.45 -12.57
CA MET A 189 11.33 2.32 -13.12
C MET A 189 12.04 1.66 -14.31
N TYR A 190 12.37 0.37 -14.25
CA TYR A 190 12.92 -0.36 -15.40
C TYR A 190 11.94 -0.45 -16.59
N LYS A 191 10.64 -0.70 -16.32
CA LYS A 191 9.59 -0.66 -17.35
C LYS A 191 9.50 0.67 -18.08
N GLU A 192 9.59 1.78 -17.35
CA GLU A 192 9.49 3.13 -17.92
C GLU A 192 10.82 3.65 -18.48
N GLY A 193 11.93 2.97 -18.14
CA GLY A 193 13.28 3.28 -18.60
C GLY A 193 14.13 4.12 -17.65
N TYR A 194 13.62 4.41 -16.45
CA TYR A 194 14.32 5.18 -15.41
C TYR A 194 15.13 4.31 -14.42
N GLY A 195 15.10 2.99 -14.56
CA GLY A 195 15.67 2.05 -13.57
C GLY A 195 17.19 1.95 -13.58
N SER A 196 17.86 2.38 -14.65
CA SER A 196 19.32 2.30 -14.78
C SER A 196 19.98 3.68 -14.63
N PRO A 197 20.71 3.95 -13.53
CA PRO A 197 21.42 5.21 -13.38
C PRO A 197 22.45 5.39 -14.49
N GLY A 198 22.31 6.44 -15.31
CA GLY A 198 23.31 6.82 -16.31
C GLY A 198 23.17 6.19 -17.71
N LEU A 199 22.23 5.27 -17.95
CA LEU A 199 21.98 4.69 -19.28
C LEU A 199 20.92 5.45 -20.10
N GLY A 200 20.43 6.59 -19.60
CA GLY A 200 19.30 7.31 -20.18
C GLY A 200 17.97 6.56 -19.97
N ALA A 201 16.89 7.06 -20.57
CA ALA A 201 15.55 6.47 -20.46
C ALA A 201 15.42 5.17 -21.28
N ARG A 202 16.22 4.14 -20.98
CA ARG A 202 16.21 2.85 -21.68
C ARG A 202 15.40 1.84 -20.87
N ARG A 203 14.30 1.37 -21.48
CA ARG A 203 13.43 0.36 -20.88
C ARG A 203 14.14 -0.98 -20.79
N ASP A 204 13.99 -1.64 -19.65
CA ASP A 204 14.46 -2.99 -19.39
C ASP A 204 13.28 -3.81 -18.88
N TYR A 205 12.64 -4.56 -19.79
CA TYR A 205 11.47 -5.34 -19.44
C TYR A 205 11.84 -6.64 -18.73
N ASP A 206 13.03 -7.18 -18.98
CA ASP A 206 13.53 -8.41 -18.35
C ASP A 206 13.75 -8.16 -16.86
N GLU A 207 14.43 -7.07 -16.51
CA GLU A 207 14.66 -6.70 -15.12
C GLU A 207 13.37 -6.24 -14.44
N SER A 208 12.48 -5.58 -15.19
CA SER A 208 11.15 -5.18 -14.70
C SER A 208 10.34 -6.39 -14.22
N ILE A 209 10.19 -7.41 -15.06
CA ILE A 209 9.40 -8.59 -14.70
C ILE A 209 10.10 -9.43 -13.63
N ARG A 210 11.44 -9.55 -13.66
CA ARG A 210 12.21 -10.22 -12.61
C ARG A 210 11.87 -9.65 -11.23
N LEU A 211 11.85 -8.33 -11.10
CA LEU A 211 11.52 -7.65 -9.85
C LEU A 211 10.05 -7.81 -9.44
N TYR A 212 9.11 -7.78 -10.39
CA TYR A 212 7.71 -8.03 -10.08
C TYR A 212 7.45 -9.46 -9.61
N LEU A 213 8.12 -10.45 -10.23
CA LEU A 213 8.03 -11.85 -9.82
C LEU A 213 8.57 -12.06 -8.40
N LEU A 214 9.60 -11.34 -7.97
CA LEU A 214 10.08 -11.39 -6.58
C LEU A 214 9.03 -10.88 -5.56
N ALA A 215 8.18 -9.94 -5.97
CA ALA A 215 7.15 -9.34 -5.11
C ALA A 215 5.79 -10.06 -5.17
N VAL A 216 5.57 -10.95 -6.15
CA VAL A 216 4.25 -11.46 -6.56
C VAL A 216 3.53 -12.25 -5.47
N GLU A 217 4.26 -13.01 -4.65
CA GLU A 217 3.67 -13.83 -3.59
C GLU A 217 3.14 -13.00 -2.41
N ARG A 218 3.70 -11.81 -2.20
CA ARG A 218 3.46 -10.99 -1.00
C ARG A 218 2.78 -9.65 -1.32
N ASN A 219 2.47 -9.38 -2.59
CA ASN A 219 1.86 -8.13 -3.03
C ASN A 219 0.90 -8.32 -4.19
N ASP A 220 -0.37 -8.00 -3.97
CA ASP A 220 -1.40 -8.14 -5.00
C ASP A 220 -1.20 -7.18 -6.18
N THR A 221 -0.68 -5.97 -5.94
CA THR A 221 -0.31 -5.05 -7.03
C THR A 221 0.80 -5.63 -7.91
N ALA A 222 1.71 -6.46 -7.36
CA ALA A 222 2.73 -7.12 -8.16
C ALA A 222 2.09 -8.17 -9.10
N LYS A 223 1.05 -8.87 -8.67
CA LYS A 223 0.31 -9.84 -9.50
C LYS A 223 -0.27 -9.18 -10.75
N THR A 224 -0.93 -8.03 -10.60
CA THR A 224 -1.44 -7.25 -11.74
C THR A 224 -0.33 -6.86 -12.70
N LYS A 225 0.83 -6.42 -12.18
CA LYS A 225 1.98 -6.04 -13.00
C LYS A 225 2.59 -7.23 -13.75
N VAL A 226 2.72 -8.39 -13.12
CA VAL A 226 3.16 -9.64 -13.78
C VAL A 226 2.17 -10.04 -14.88
N GLY A 227 0.86 -9.95 -14.62
CA GLY A 227 -0.18 -10.18 -15.63
C GLY A 227 -0.06 -9.22 -16.82
N HIS A 228 0.26 -7.95 -16.57
CA HIS A 228 0.55 -7.00 -17.65
C HIS A 228 1.81 -7.35 -18.45
N CYS A 229 2.84 -7.91 -17.82
CA CYS A 229 4.03 -8.36 -18.54
C CYS A 229 3.71 -9.50 -19.49
N TYR A 230 3.02 -10.54 -19.03
CA TYR A 230 2.57 -11.65 -19.88
C TYR A 230 1.63 -11.22 -20.99
N ARG A 231 0.72 -10.26 -20.73
CA ARG A 231 -0.23 -9.77 -21.73
C ARG A 231 0.45 -9.11 -22.93
N HIS A 232 1.55 -8.39 -22.69
CA HIS A 232 2.22 -7.59 -23.72
C HIS A 232 3.54 -8.21 -24.20
N GLY A 233 3.95 -9.35 -23.64
CA GLY A 233 5.25 -9.95 -23.92
C GLY A 233 6.43 -9.08 -23.43
N ASN A 234 6.25 -8.34 -22.33
CA ASN A 234 7.29 -7.47 -21.79
C ASN A 234 8.26 -8.28 -20.94
N GLY A 235 9.41 -8.63 -21.51
CA GLY A 235 10.48 -9.38 -20.82
C GLY A 235 10.17 -10.87 -20.62
N VAL A 236 9.07 -11.34 -21.21
CA VAL A 236 8.63 -12.73 -21.25
C VAL A 236 7.88 -12.99 -22.54
N GLU A 237 7.74 -14.25 -22.91
CA GLU A 237 6.83 -14.64 -23.98
C GLU A 237 5.38 -14.26 -23.61
N LEU A 238 4.62 -13.83 -24.62
CA LEU A 238 3.22 -13.49 -24.46
C LEU A 238 2.43 -14.74 -24.06
N ASP A 239 1.74 -14.66 -22.92
CA ASP A 239 1.02 -15.80 -22.32
C ASP A 239 -0.33 -15.32 -21.76
N LEU A 240 -1.39 -15.54 -22.54
CA LEU A 240 -2.73 -15.07 -22.17
C LEU A 240 -3.36 -15.91 -21.05
N ASP A 241 -2.95 -17.17 -20.90
CA ASP A 241 -3.44 -18.04 -19.83
C ASP A 241 -2.86 -17.59 -18.48
N LYS A 242 -1.55 -17.34 -18.43
CA LYS A 242 -0.91 -16.74 -17.23
C LYS A 242 -1.39 -15.32 -16.96
N THR A 243 -1.70 -14.55 -18.00
CA THR A 243 -2.34 -13.23 -17.84
C THR A 243 -3.67 -13.35 -17.11
N LEU A 244 -4.53 -14.28 -17.55
CA LEU A 244 -5.83 -14.51 -16.94
C LEU A 244 -5.70 -14.99 -15.49
N GLU A 245 -4.76 -15.89 -15.22
CA GLU A 245 -4.45 -16.38 -13.87
C GLU A 245 -4.04 -15.23 -12.95
N CYS A 246 -3.05 -14.42 -13.37
CA CYS A 246 -2.54 -13.31 -12.58
C CYS A 246 -3.63 -12.28 -12.25
N TYR A 247 -4.43 -11.85 -13.23
CA TYR A 247 -5.52 -10.91 -12.98
C TYR A 247 -6.61 -11.53 -12.12
N THR A 248 -6.90 -12.83 -12.27
CA THR A 248 -7.90 -13.51 -11.43
C THR A 248 -7.46 -13.56 -9.97
N LEU A 249 -6.17 -13.82 -9.71
CA LEU A 249 -5.61 -13.81 -8.36
C LEU A 249 -5.59 -12.40 -7.76
N ALA A 250 -5.22 -11.38 -8.55
CA ALA A 250 -5.22 -9.99 -8.11
C ALA A 250 -6.65 -9.47 -7.82
N ALA A 251 -7.61 -9.83 -8.68
CA ALA A 251 -9.02 -9.51 -8.51
C ALA A 251 -9.59 -10.09 -7.20
N LYS A 252 -9.26 -11.35 -6.89
CA LYS A 252 -9.67 -11.99 -5.61
C LYS A 252 -9.12 -11.28 -4.37
N ALA A 253 -8.02 -10.53 -4.50
CA ALA A 253 -7.49 -9.72 -3.41
C ALA A 253 -8.21 -8.38 -3.23
N GLY A 254 -9.13 -8.02 -4.12
CA GLY A 254 -10.08 -6.92 -3.92
C GLY A 254 -9.82 -5.66 -4.75
N ASP A 255 -8.89 -5.65 -5.70
CA ASP A 255 -8.76 -4.51 -6.61
C ASP A 255 -9.88 -4.54 -7.67
N LYS A 256 -10.65 -3.45 -7.70
CA LYS A 256 -11.77 -3.27 -8.63
C LYS A 256 -11.35 -3.28 -10.10
N TRP A 257 -10.13 -2.83 -10.42
CA TRP A 257 -9.65 -2.77 -11.80
C TRP A 257 -9.28 -4.15 -12.34
N ASP A 258 -8.89 -5.07 -11.46
CA ASP A 258 -8.59 -6.44 -11.83
C ASP A 258 -9.87 -7.22 -12.14
N TYR A 259 -10.98 -6.98 -11.42
CA TYR A 259 -12.30 -7.50 -11.79
C TYR A 259 -12.70 -7.12 -13.22
N MET A 260 -12.51 -5.84 -13.57
CA MET A 260 -12.77 -5.35 -14.93
C MET A 260 -11.82 -5.99 -15.95
N SER A 261 -10.55 -6.17 -15.60
CA SER A 261 -9.56 -6.78 -16.50
C SER A 261 -9.91 -8.24 -16.84
N VAL A 262 -10.31 -9.03 -15.84
CA VAL A 262 -10.76 -10.43 -16.05
C VAL A 262 -12.04 -10.46 -16.89
N GLY A 263 -13.04 -9.65 -16.56
CA GLY A 263 -14.28 -9.60 -17.33
C GLY A 263 -14.06 -9.20 -18.79
N THR A 264 -13.16 -8.24 -19.07
CA THR A 264 -12.78 -7.87 -20.44
C THR A 264 -12.11 -9.02 -21.19
N MET A 265 -11.28 -9.83 -20.53
CA MET A 265 -10.68 -11.02 -21.17
C MET A 265 -11.75 -12.03 -21.62
N TYR A 266 -12.77 -12.28 -20.80
CA TYR A 266 -13.91 -13.12 -21.19
C TYR A 266 -14.83 -12.47 -22.23
N LEU A 267 -14.94 -11.15 -22.24
CA LEU A 267 -15.76 -10.43 -23.21
C LEU A 267 -15.19 -10.51 -24.63
N ASP A 268 -13.87 -10.38 -24.74
CA ASP A 268 -13.17 -10.31 -26.02
C ASP A 268 -12.55 -11.67 -26.43
N GLY A 269 -12.56 -12.67 -25.53
CA GLY A 269 -12.00 -14.00 -25.79
C GLY A 269 -10.47 -14.02 -25.80
N PHE A 270 -9.83 -13.18 -24.98
CA PHE A 270 -8.38 -13.16 -24.83
C PHE A 270 -7.92 -14.20 -23.81
N GLY A 271 -7.19 -15.23 -24.25
CA GLY A 271 -6.77 -16.34 -23.37
C GLY A 271 -7.93 -17.19 -22.85
N THR A 272 -9.10 -17.07 -23.48
CA THR A 272 -10.32 -17.78 -23.11
C THR A 272 -11.32 -17.74 -24.25
N LYS A 273 -12.41 -18.50 -24.15
CA LYS A 273 -13.55 -18.38 -25.07
C LYS A 273 -14.43 -17.21 -24.64
N ILE A 274 -15.02 -16.52 -25.61
CA ILE A 274 -16.01 -15.47 -25.33
C ILE A 274 -17.11 -16.04 -24.43
N ASN A 275 -17.31 -15.43 -23.27
CA ASN A 275 -18.32 -15.85 -22.30
C ASN A 275 -18.99 -14.63 -21.65
N PHE A 276 -20.18 -14.29 -22.16
CA PHE A 276 -20.94 -13.14 -21.68
C PHE A 276 -21.44 -13.30 -20.24
N ASP A 277 -21.77 -14.52 -19.82
CA ASP A 277 -22.28 -14.77 -18.46
C ASP A 277 -21.17 -14.59 -17.43
N VAL A 278 -20.01 -15.22 -17.66
CA VAL A 278 -18.83 -15.03 -16.81
C VAL A 278 -18.35 -13.58 -16.84
N THR A 279 -18.43 -12.90 -17.99
CA THR A 279 -18.13 -11.45 -18.07
C THR A 279 -19.00 -10.64 -17.11
N LEU A 280 -20.32 -10.89 -17.11
CA LEU A 280 -21.26 -10.17 -16.27
C LEU A 280 -21.00 -10.46 -14.78
N GLU A 281 -20.75 -11.71 -14.41
CA GLU A 281 -20.37 -12.08 -13.04
C GLU A 281 -19.15 -11.28 -12.55
N TRP A 282 -18.10 -11.16 -13.38
CA TRP A 282 -16.91 -10.39 -13.02
C TRP A 282 -17.17 -8.88 -12.96
N PHE A 283 -18.02 -8.33 -13.81
CA PHE A 283 -18.37 -6.90 -13.80
C PHE A 283 -19.34 -6.52 -12.68
N GLU A 284 -20.09 -7.47 -12.12
CA GLU A 284 -21.00 -7.23 -10.99
C GLU A 284 -20.26 -7.15 -9.64
N LYS A 285 -19.14 -7.88 -9.46
CA LYS A 285 -18.35 -7.85 -8.21
C LYS A 285 -17.92 -6.45 -7.73
N PRO A 286 -17.47 -5.52 -8.58
CA PRO A 286 -17.20 -4.15 -8.16
C PRO A 286 -18.42 -3.40 -7.59
N LEU A 287 -19.65 -3.74 -8.00
CA LEU A 287 -20.87 -3.10 -7.51
C LEU A 287 -21.14 -3.42 -6.03
N GLU A 288 -20.77 -4.61 -5.58
CA GLU A 288 -20.82 -4.98 -4.15
C GLU A 288 -19.98 -4.03 -3.30
N ASN A 289 -18.90 -3.48 -3.88
CA ASN A 289 -18.03 -2.48 -3.28
C ASN A 289 -18.42 -1.03 -3.64
N ARG A 290 -19.66 -0.80 -4.10
CA ARG A 290 -20.22 0.51 -4.50
C ARG A 290 -19.47 1.21 -5.63
N TYR A 291 -18.78 0.46 -6.50
CA TYR A 291 -18.18 1.03 -7.71
C TYR A 291 -19.20 1.11 -8.86
N GLU A 292 -20.07 2.11 -8.77
CA GLU A 292 -21.16 2.36 -9.72
C GLU A 292 -20.76 2.47 -11.21
N PRO A 293 -19.56 2.97 -11.59
CA PRO A 293 -19.16 3.00 -13.00
C PRO A 293 -19.16 1.64 -13.70
N ALA A 294 -19.09 0.52 -12.97
CA ALA A 294 -19.21 -0.82 -13.53
C ALA A 294 -20.56 -1.07 -14.25
N ARG A 295 -21.65 -0.37 -13.85
CA ARG A 295 -22.99 -0.53 -14.47
C ARG A 295 -22.99 -0.24 -15.97
N VAL A 296 -22.27 0.79 -16.39
CA VAL A 296 -22.19 1.17 -17.81
C VAL A 296 -21.59 0.04 -18.64
N TYR A 297 -20.62 -0.69 -18.09
CA TYR A 297 -20.01 -1.83 -18.76
C TYR A 297 -20.96 -3.02 -18.81
N ILE A 298 -21.68 -3.30 -17.70
CA ILE A 298 -22.71 -4.35 -17.63
C ILE A 298 -23.78 -4.13 -18.70
N ASP A 299 -24.30 -2.91 -18.83
CA ASP A 299 -25.35 -2.60 -19.80
C ASP A 299 -24.86 -2.80 -21.24
N ARG A 300 -23.62 -2.37 -21.55
CA ARG A 300 -22.99 -2.62 -22.86
C ARG A 300 -22.82 -4.11 -23.15
N VAL A 301 -22.40 -4.90 -22.15
CA VAL A 301 -22.23 -6.35 -22.30
C VAL A 301 -23.58 -7.04 -22.55
N LYS A 302 -24.64 -6.65 -21.84
CA LYS A 302 -26.00 -7.16 -22.05
C LYS A 302 -26.49 -6.91 -23.49
N ILE A 303 -26.27 -5.70 -24.02
CA ILE A 303 -26.61 -5.36 -25.40
C ILE A 303 -25.80 -6.24 -26.39
N ARG A 304 -24.48 -6.34 -26.20
CA ARG A 304 -23.60 -7.15 -27.07
C ARG A 304 -23.99 -8.64 -27.05
N LYS A 305 -24.37 -9.18 -25.89
CA LYS A 305 -24.88 -10.55 -25.74
C LYS A 305 -26.15 -10.77 -26.58
N LEU A 306 -27.12 -9.85 -26.51
CA LEU A 306 -28.36 -9.93 -27.31
C LEU A 306 -28.07 -9.88 -28.81
N GLN A 307 -27.20 -8.99 -29.25
CA GLN A 307 -26.78 -8.90 -30.66
C GLN A 307 -26.12 -10.20 -31.14
N TYR A 308 -25.24 -10.78 -30.33
CA TYR A 308 -24.58 -12.04 -30.63
C TYR A 308 -25.57 -13.21 -30.76
N LEU A 309 -26.53 -13.33 -29.83
CA LEU A 309 -27.57 -14.34 -29.87
C LEU A 309 -28.46 -14.20 -31.12
N ASN A 310 -28.86 -12.98 -31.47
CA ASN A 310 -29.64 -12.71 -32.68
C ASN A 310 -28.88 -13.09 -33.96
N MET A 311 -27.57 -12.84 -34.01
CA MET A 311 -26.74 -13.23 -35.14
C MET A 311 -26.67 -14.75 -35.32
N ILE A 312 -26.53 -15.51 -34.22
CA ILE A 312 -26.48 -16.98 -34.28
C ILE A 312 -27.84 -17.56 -34.64
N MET A 313 -28.92 -17.09 -34.03
CA MET A 313 -30.28 -17.56 -34.32
C MET A 313 -30.69 -17.26 -35.76
N GLY A 314 -30.34 -16.07 -36.29
CA GLY A 314 -30.62 -15.70 -37.67
C GLY A 314 -29.80 -16.48 -38.72
N ARG A 315 -28.66 -17.06 -38.33
CA ARG A 315 -27.88 -17.97 -39.21
C ARG A 315 -28.42 -19.39 -39.22
N ASN A 316 -29.10 -19.84 -38.16
CA ASN A 316 -29.71 -21.17 -38.09
C ASN A 316 -31.11 -21.24 -38.74
N GLN A 317 -31.65 -20.10 -39.22
CA GLN A 317 -32.94 -20.00 -39.91
C GLN A 317 -32.82 -19.82 -41.43
N ARG A 318 -31.59 -19.83 -41.98
CA ARG A 318 -31.31 -19.81 -43.43
C ARG A 318 -30.66 -21.12 -43.84
#